data_AF-A0A968AKX5-F1
#
_entry.id   AF-A0A968AKX5-F1
#
_cell.length_a   1.000
_cell.length_b   1.000
_cell.length_c   1.000
_cell.angle_alpha   90.00
_cell.angle_beta   90.00
_cell.angle_gamma   90.00
#
_symmetry.space_group_name_H-M   'P 1'
#
loop_
_entity.id
_entity.type
_entity.pdbx_description
1 polymer ?
#
loop_
_entity_poly.entity_id
_entity_poly.type
_entity_poly.pdbx_seq_one_letter_code
_entity_poly.pdbx_strand_id
1 'polypeptide(L)'
;DNLLIDLFSRISEIERKYLIRIIFGEMRIGVAEGILLEGTAKAAGVEPEEVRRAHMYLGDPGLVAKIALHDGRDALKKVNLELFK
;
A
#
# COMPACT_ATOMS: atom_id res chain seq x y z
N ASP A 1 21.12 -5.28 -20.65
CA ASP A 1 21.46 -5.51 -19.23
C ASP A 1 20.29 -6.16 -18.51
N ASN A 2 20.57 -7.07 -17.58
CA ASN A 2 19.54 -7.89 -16.92
C ASN A 2 19.19 -7.29 -15.56
N LEU A 3 18.15 -6.44 -15.53
CA LEU A 3 17.72 -5.65 -14.37
C LEU A 3 17.54 -6.47 -13.09
N LEU A 4 17.02 -7.71 -13.20
CA LEU A 4 16.82 -8.57 -12.04
C LEU A 4 18.15 -9.06 -11.47
N ILE A 5 19.10 -9.47 -12.33
CA ILE A 5 20.43 -9.88 -11.88
C ILE A 5 21.14 -8.72 -11.19
N ASP A 6 21.08 -7.54 -11.80
CA ASP A 6 21.70 -6.33 -11.25
C ASP A 6 21.09 -5.98 -9.88
N LEU A 7 19.77 -6.07 -9.71
CA LEU A 7 19.11 -5.85 -8.44
C LEU A 7 19.50 -6.91 -7.39
N PHE A 8 19.52 -8.20 -7.75
CA PHE A 8 19.89 -9.29 -6.83
C PHE A 8 21.34 -9.24 -6.34
N SER A 9 22.23 -8.62 -7.14
CA SER A 9 23.63 -8.40 -6.76
C SER A 9 23.82 -7.29 -5.73
N ARG A 10 22.84 -6.39 -5.56
CA ARG A 10 22.93 -5.18 -4.72
C ARG A 10 22.17 -5.27 -3.39
N ILE A 11 21.35 -6.30 -3.20
CA ILE A 11 20.48 -6.45 -2.03
C ILE A 11 21.01 -7.52 -1.06
N SER A 12 20.70 -7.33 0.21
CA SER A 12 20.98 -8.27 1.30
C SER A 12 20.15 -9.57 1.18
N GLU A 13 20.50 -10.60 1.96
CA GLU A 13 19.76 -11.86 1.98
C GLU A 13 18.29 -11.70 2.38
N ILE A 14 18.01 -10.81 3.33
CA ILE A 14 16.64 -10.56 3.80
C ILE A 14 15.80 -9.85 2.72
N GLU A 15 16.37 -8.85 2.05
CA GLU A 15 15.71 -8.16 0.93
C GLU A 15 15.47 -9.12 -0.24
N ARG A 16 16.45 -9.97 -0.57
CA ARG A 16 16.32 -11.01 -1.59
C ARG A 16 15.14 -11.93 -1.31
N LYS A 17 15.00 -12.39 -0.07
CA LYS A 17 13.88 -13.24 0.36
C LYS A 17 12.53 -12.57 0.11
N TYR A 18 12.38 -11.30 0.46
CA TYR A 18 11.11 -10.59 0.28
C TYR A 18 10.85 -10.19 -1.18
N LEU A 19 11.87 -9.79 -1.93
CA LEU A 19 11.72 -9.48 -3.35
C LEU A 19 11.21 -10.70 -4.14
N ILE A 20 11.77 -11.88 -3.86
CA ILE A 20 11.28 -13.14 -4.47
C ILE A 20 9.80 -13.35 -4.12
N ARG A 21 9.41 -13.15 -2.86
CA ARG A 21 8.01 -13.28 -2.45
C ARG A 21 7.09 -12.26 -3.13
N ILE A 22 7.54 -11.03 -3.35
CA ILE A 22 6.79 -10.01 -4.08
C ILE A 22 6.58 -10.45 -5.54
N ILE A 23 7.64 -10.90 -6.22
CA ILE A 23 7.58 -11.34 -7.62
C ILE A 23 6.58 -12.49 -7.80
N PHE A 24 6.56 -13.45 -6.86
CA PHE A 24 5.62 -14.56 -6.91
C PHE A 24 4.25 -14.27 -6.26
N GLY A 25 4.05 -13.10 -5.65
CA GLY A 25 2.80 -12.74 -4.98
C GLY A 25 2.55 -13.48 -3.65
N GLU A 26 3.58 -14.04 -3.02
CA GLU A 26 3.48 -14.89 -1.83
C GLU A 26 4.18 -14.30 -0.59
N MET A 27 3.76 -13.11 -0.14
CA MET A 27 4.41 -12.42 0.99
C MET A 27 4.39 -13.25 2.30
N ARG A 28 3.29 -13.96 2.58
CA ARG A 28 3.12 -14.86 3.75
C ARG A 28 3.56 -14.20 5.07
N ILE A 29 3.15 -12.95 5.29
CA ILE A 29 3.42 -12.17 6.51
C ILE A 29 2.21 -12.04 7.44
N GLY A 30 1.08 -12.67 7.11
CA GLY A 30 -0.15 -12.59 7.90
C GLY A 30 -0.87 -11.24 7.82
N VAL A 31 -0.49 -10.37 6.88
CA VAL A 31 -1.13 -9.07 6.67
C VAL A 31 -2.20 -9.21 5.59
N ALA A 32 -3.46 -9.10 6.01
CA ALA A 32 -4.59 -8.90 5.11
C ALA A 32 -4.75 -7.42 4.77
N GLU A 33 -5.49 -7.12 3.71
CA GLU A 33 -5.77 -5.74 3.28
C GLU A 33 -6.39 -4.89 4.39
N GLY A 34 -7.30 -5.45 5.20
CA GLY A 34 -7.86 -4.75 6.37
C GLY A 34 -6.78 -4.29 7.37
N ILE A 35 -5.76 -5.12 7.62
CA ILE A 35 -4.65 -4.77 8.52
C ILE A 35 -3.79 -3.64 7.90
N LEU A 36 -3.60 -3.66 6.59
CA LEU A 36 -2.90 -2.59 5.87
C LEU A 36 -3.63 -1.25 6.00
N LEU A 37 -4.96 -1.24 5.85
CA LEU A 37 -5.77 -0.02 6.01
C LEU A 37 -5.75 0.50 7.46
N GLU A 38 -5.84 -0.37 8.45
CA GLU A 38 -5.70 -0.01 9.87
C GLU A 38 -4.32 0.60 10.17
N GLY A 39 -3.25 -0.02 9.65
CA GLY A 39 -1.89 0.51 9.77
C GLY A 39 -1.74 1.88 9.10
N THR A 40 -2.39 2.08 7.95
CA THR A 40 -2.41 3.36 7.23
C THR A 40 -3.11 4.44 8.05
N ALA A 41 -4.29 4.15 8.61
CA ALA A 41 -5.03 5.08 9.45
C ALA A 41 -4.20 5.52 10.67
N LYS A 42 -3.58 4.55 11.35
CA LYS A 42 -2.70 4.80 12.49
C LYS A 42 -1.48 5.65 12.11
N ALA A 43 -0.84 5.37 10.98
CA ALA A 43 0.32 6.12 10.52
C ALA A 43 -0.02 7.55 10.07
N ALA A 44 -1.21 7.75 9.48
CA ALA A 44 -1.69 9.05 9.04
C ALA A 44 -2.39 9.87 10.15
N GLY A 45 -2.67 9.27 11.32
CA GLY A 45 -3.38 9.94 12.42
C GLY A 45 -4.83 10.30 12.08
N VAL A 46 -5.50 9.45 11.30
CA VAL A 46 -6.90 9.62 10.87
C VAL A 46 -7.76 8.47 11.35
N GLU A 47 -9.09 8.61 11.26
CA GLU A 47 -10.00 7.55 11.66
C GLU A 47 -9.96 6.38 10.65
N PRO A 48 -9.92 5.11 11.10
CA PRO A 48 -9.92 3.95 10.21
C PRO A 48 -11.10 3.91 9.23
N GLU A 49 -12.27 4.42 9.62
CA GLU A 49 -13.45 4.57 8.78
C GLU A 49 -13.20 5.47 7.57
N GLU A 50 -12.41 6.54 7.72
CA GLU A 50 -12.09 7.47 6.63
C GLU A 50 -11.22 6.78 5.58
N VAL A 51 -10.26 5.97 6.03
CA VAL A 51 -9.38 5.16 5.15
C VAL A 51 -10.18 4.06 4.44
N ARG A 52 -11.03 3.33 5.16
CA ARG A 52 -11.92 2.31 4.57
C ARG A 52 -12.86 2.90 3.52
N ARG A 53 -13.48 4.04 3.80
CA ARG A 53 -14.35 4.74 2.86
C ARG A 53 -13.59 5.11 1.59
N ALA A 54 -12.40 5.72 1.72
CA ALA A 54 -11.59 6.07 0.56
C ALA A 54 -11.20 4.84 -0.27
N HIS A 55 -10.85 3.75 0.40
CA HIS A 55 -10.55 2.48 -0.26
C HIS A 55 -11.76 1.88 -1.01
N MET A 56 -12.97 1.97 -0.46
CA MET A 56 -14.18 1.54 -1.17
C MET A 56 -14.42 2.30 -2.47
N TYR A 57 -14.02 3.58 -2.56
CA TYR A 57 -14.17 4.36 -3.79
C TYR A 57 -13.04 4.16 -4.79
N LEU A 58 -11.81 3.96 -4.30
CA LEU A 58 -10.62 3.90 -5.15
C LEU A 58 -10.21 2.47 -5.55
N GLY A 59 -10.54 1.46 -4.74
CA GLY A 59 -10.13 0.06 -4.96
C GLY A 59 -8.62 -0.20 -4.88
N ASP A 60 -7.80 0.81 -4.60
CA ASP A 60 -6.34 0.73 -4.52
C ASP A 60 -5.86 1.15 -3.12
N PRO A 61 -5.36 0.22 -2.28
CA PRO A 61 -4.88 0.54 -0.95
C PRO A 61 -3.58 1.38 -0.96
N GLY A 62 -2.76 1.27 -2.01
CA GLY A 62 -1.55 2.08 -2.17
C GLY A 62 -1.86 3.54 -2.47
N LEU A 63 -2.84 3.80 -3.34
CA LEU A 63 -3.32 5.16 -3.59
C LEU A 63 -3.96 5.78 -2.35
N VAL A 64 -4.75 5.01 -1.60
CA VAL A 64 -5.32 5.45 -0.32
C VAL A 64 -4.23 5.82 0.68
N ALA A 65 -3.20 4.98 0.82
CA ALA A 65 -2.07 5.25 1.71
C ALA A 65 -1.32 6.52 1.29
N LYS A 66 -1.11 6.73 -0.01
CA LYS A 66 -0.48 7.96 -0.52
C LYS A 66 -1.28 9.20 -0.12
N ILE A 67 -2.60 9.21 -0.35
CA ILE A 67 -3.47 10.34 0.00
C ILE A 67 -3.46 10.58 1.52
N ALA A 68 -3.64 9.53 2.31
CA ALA A 68 -3.71 9.64 3.77
C ALA A 68 -2.40 10.18 4.37
N LEU A 69 -1.24 9.70 3.90
CA LEU A 69 0.07 10.04 4.48
C LEU A 69 0.67 11.34 3.94
N HIS A 70 0.37 11.72 2.70
CA HIS A 70 1.00 12.88 2.05
C HIS A 70 0.04 14.07 1.85
N ASP A 71 -1.23 13.82 1.55
CA ASP A 71 -2.20 14.87 1.22
C ASP A 71 -3.11 15.22 2.42
N GLY A 72 -3.10 14.37 3.45
CA GLY A 72 -3.76 14.58 4.74
C GLY A 72 -5.26 14.28 4.77
N ARG A 73 -5.86 14.50 5.94
CA ARG A 73 -7.25 14.11 6.25
C ARG A 73 -8.29 14.75 5.33
N ASP A 74 -8.10 16.02 4.97
CA ASP A 74 -9.06 16.73 4.12
C ASP A 74 -9.08 16.21 2.69
N ALA A 75 -7.93 15.78 2.16
CA ALA A 75 -7.84 15.12 0.86
C ALA A 75 -8.52 13.75 0.89
N LEU A 76 -8.29 12.98 1.96
CA LEU A 76 -8.93 11.67 2.17
C LEU A 76 -10.46 11.77 2.19
N LYS A 77 -11.01 12.81 2.83
CA LYS A 77 -12.47 13.07 2.85
C LYS A 77 -13.03 13.44 1.48
N LYS A 78 -12.24 14.09 0.62
CA LYS A 78 -12.64 14.48 -0.74
C LYS A 78 -12.63 13.33 -1.73
N VAL A 79 -12.08 12.17 -1.37
CA VAL A 79 -12.14 10.96 -2.20
C VAL A 79 -13.61 10.61 -2.45
N ASN A 80 -13.94 10.45 -3.73
CA ASN A 80 -15.25 10.12 -4.25
C ASN A 80 -15.11 9.11 -5.39
N LEU A 81 -16.23 8.53 -5.82
CA LEU A 81 -16.27 7.62 -6.96
C LEU A 81 -15.85 8.34 -8.25
N GLU A 82 -14.85 7.80 -8.94
CA GLU A 82 -14.49 8.20 -10.30
C GLU A 82 -14.78 7.03 -11.25
N LEU A 83 -15.62 7.26 -12.26
CA LEU A 83 -15.94 6.24 -13.24
C LEU A 83 -14.76 6.06 -14.22
N PHE A 84 -14.38 4.80 -14.44
CA PHE A 84 -13.37 4.39 -15.43
C PHE A 84 -11.98 4.99 -15.21
N LYS A 85 -11.54 4.99 -13.96
CA LYS A 85 -10.13 5.18 -13.64
C LYS A 85 -9.30 3.98 -14.10
#